data_AF-A0A7M3ZS16-F1
#
_entry.id   AF-A0A7M3ZS16-F1
#
_cell.length_a   1.000
_cell.length_b   1.000
_cell.length_c   1.000
_cell.angle_alpha   90.00
_cell.angle_beta   90.00
_cell.angle_gamma   90.00
#
_symmetry.space_group_name_H-M   'P 1'
#
loop_
_entity.id
_entity.type
_entity.pdbx_description
1 polymer ?
#
loop_
_entity_poly.entity_id
_entity_poly.type
_entity_poly.pdbx_seq_one_letter_code
_entity_poly.pdbx_strand_id
1 'polypeptide(L)'
;DSRMQGVWVDGYKICSIGLSFLRWTSRHGFTININTPGHRVENLSGCGLGAATTTCLSKLGYNVEKQQIVQLLIDNMTHLIGRTVQ
;
A
#
# COMPACT_ATOMS: atom_id res chain seq x y z
N ASP A 1 -10.60 -0.47 14.27
CA ASP A 1 -10.66 0.65 13.33
C ASP A 1 -10.66 1.96 14.12
N SER A 2 -9.81 2.99 13.98
CA SER A 2 -8.38 2.93 14.31
C SER A 2 -7.48 2.33 13.23
N ARG A 3 -8.09 2.21 12.03
CA ARG A 3 -7.61 1.99 10.66
C ARG A 3 -6.60 0.88 10.39
N MET A 4 -5.91 0.33 11.39
CA MET A 4 -4.90 -0.71 11.19
C MET A 4 -3.73 -0.24 10.31
N GLN A 5 -2.57 -0.89 10.43
CA GLN A 5 -1.40 -0.47 9.66
C GLN A 5 -1.68 -0.54 8.15
N GLY A 6 -1.41 0.57 7.47
CA GLY A 6 -1.68 0.72 6.05
C GLY A 6 -1.88 2.18 5.63
N VAL A 7 -2.06 2.38 4.32
CA VAL A 7 -2.38 3.70 3.73
C VAL A 7 -3.83 3.69 3.27
N TRP A 8 -4.50 4.81 3.56
CA TRP A 8 -5.93 4.99 3.35
C TRP A 8 -6.18 6.23 2.48
N VAL A 9 -7.08 6.11 1.50
CA VAL A 9 -7.49 7.16 0.57
C VAL A 9 -9.01 7.12 0.45
N ASP A 10 -9.66 8.27 0.54
CA ASP A 10 -11.13 8.43 0.45
C ASP A 10 -11.93 7.48 1.37
N GLY A 11 -11.39 7.19 2.55
CA GLY A 11 -12.01 6.28 3.52
C GLY A 11 -11.75 4.79 3.26
N TYR A 12 -11.04 4.42 2.19
CA TYR A 12 -10.72 3.03 1.84
C TYR A 12 -9.24 2.71 2.04
N LYS A 13 -8.94 1.46 2.41
CA LYS A 13 -7.56 0.98 2.51
C LYS A 13 -7.03 0.65 1.12
N ILE A 14 -5.95 1.31 0.70
CA ILE A 14 -5.29 1.06 -0.59
C ILE A 14 -3.91 0.43 -0.44
N CYS A 15 -3.36 0.40 0.77
CA CYS A 15 -2.07 -0.22 1.04
C CYS A 15 -2.06 -0.97 2.37
N SER A 16 -1.44 -2.15 2.37
CA SER A 16 -1.16 -2.95 3.56
C SER A 16 0.33 -2.93 3.84
N ILE A 17 0.70 -2.83 5.12
CA ILE A 17 2.09 -2.85 5.59
C ILE A 17 2.25 -4.06 6.49
N GLY A 18 3.30 -4.85 6.24
CA GLY A 18 3.67 -5.98 7.08
C GLY A 18 5.19 -6.05 7.14
N LEU A 19 5.76 -5.82 8.32
CA LEU A 19 7.20 -5.81 8.53
C LEU A 19 7.58 -6.86 9.56
N SER A 20 8.75 -7.45 9.35
CA SER A 20 9.40 -8.33 10.33
C SER A 20 10.89 -8.02 10.34
N PHE A 21 11.56 -8.32 11.46
CA PHE A 21 13.00 -8.14 11.61
C PHE A 21 13.63 -9.46 12.03
N LEU A 22 14.65 -9.89 11.30
CA LEU A 22 15.47 -11.03 11.67
C LEU A 22 16.94 -10.63 11.62
N ARG A 23 17.64 -10.80 12.74
CA ARG A 23 19.08 -10.47 12.87
C ARG A 23 19.40 -9.05 12.38
N TRP A 24 18.61 -8.06 12.82
CA TRP A 24 18.74 -6.65 12.44
C TRP A 24 18.46 -6.31 10.96
N THR A 25 17.99 -7.28 10.16
CA THR A 25 17.55 -7.04 8.78
C THR A 25 16.02 -7.04 8.69
N SER A 26 15.45 -5.97 8.12
CA SER A 26 14.01 -5.90 7.81
C SER A 26 13.62 -6.86 6.69
N ARG A 27 12.42 -7.43 6.77
CA ARG A 27 11.82 -8.36 5.79
C ARG A 27 10.38 -7.96 5.48
N HIS A 28 9.89 -8.46 4.34
CA HIS A 28 8.57 -8.12 3.76
C HIS A 28 8.53 -6.67 3.26
N GLY A 29 7.57 -5.86 3.70
CA GLY A 29 7.41 -4.48 3.23
C GLY A 29 5.96 -4.04 3.24
N PHE A 30 5.51 -3.49 2.11
CA PHE A 30 4.14 -3.02 1.94
C PHE A 30 3.66 -3.30 0.51
N THR A 31 2.35 -3.25 0.29
CA THR A 31 1.70 -3.48 -1.00
C THR A 31 0.76 -2.33 -1.31
N ILE A 32 0.79 -1.76 -2.52
CA ILE A 32 -0.14 -0.71 -2.96
C ILE A 32 -1.07 -1.26 -4.04
N ASN A 33 -2.37 -1.13 -3.85
CA ASN A 33 -3.40 -1.56 -4.78
C ASN A 33 -3.65 -0.47 -5.83
N ILE A 34 -3.03 -0.57 -7.01
CA ILE A 34 -3.16 0.42 -8.09
C ILE A 34 -4.40 0.14 -8.94
N ASN A 35 -4.42 -1.00 -9.62
CA ASN A 35 -5.49 -1.40 -10.54
C ASN A 35 -5.63 -2.93 -10.58
N THR A 36 -5.94 -3.54 -9.43
CA THR A 36 -6.15 -4.99 -9.38
C THR A 36 -7.43 -5.35 -10.15
N PRO A 37 -7.39 -6.32 -11.08
CA PRO A 37 -8.55 -6.68 -11.89
C PRO A 37 -9.65 -7.35 -11.05
N GLY A 38 -10.91 -7.09 -11.44
CA GLY A 38 -12.10 -7.66 -10.81
C GLY A 38 -12.44 -7.02 -9.46
N HIS A 39 -12.88 -7.86 -8.52
CA HIS A 39 -13.27 -7.50 -7.14
C HIS A 39 -12.47 -8.30 -6.10
N ARG A 40 -11.28 -8.78 -6.49
CA ARG A 40 -10.47 -9.70 -5.65
C ARG A 40 -10.07 -9.05 -4.33
N VAL A 41 -9.84 -7.74 -4.33
CA VAL A 41 -9.37 -6.99 -3.16
C VAL A 41 -10.53 -6.66 -2.23
N GLU A 42 -11.67 -6.30 -2.80
CA GLU A 42 -12.89 -5.89 -2.10
C GLU A 42 -13.57 -7.08 -1.42
N ASN A 43 -13.47 -8.27 -2.02
CA ASN A 43 -14.03 -9.52 -1.49
C ASN A 43 -13.20 -10.13 -0.35
N LEU A 44 -12.02 -9.58 -0.05
CA LEU A 44 -11.19 -10.06 1.04
C LEU A 44 -11.62 -9.44 2.37
N SER A 45 -12.18 -10.27 3.25
CA SER A 45 -12.36 -9.94 4.67
C SER A 45 -11.00 -10.01 5.39
N GLY A 46 -10.15 -8.99 5.20
CA GLY A 46 -8.80 -8.95 5.75
C GLY A 46 -8.73 -8.37 7.15
N CYS A 47 -7.98 -9.04 8.05
CA CYS A 47 -7.49 -8.50 9.33
C CYS A 47 -8.56 -7.88 10.27
N GLY A 48 -9.78 -8.42 10.27
CA GLY A 48 -10.87 -7.92 11.11
C GLY A 48 -11.57 -6.67 10.57
N LEU A 49 -11.31 -6.27 9.31
CA LEU A 49 -12.12 -5.29 8.58
C LEU A 49 -13.32 -5.99 7.93
N GLY A 50 -14.43 -5.26 7.79
CA GLY A 50 -15.55 -5.71 6.98
C GLY A 50 -15.16 -5.86 5.51
N ALA A 51 -15.89 -6.71 4.79
CA ALA A 51 -15.79 -6.78 3.33
C ALA A 51 -15.98 -5.38 2.70
N ALA A 52 -15.37 -5.15 1.54
CA ALA A 52 -15.37 -3.87 0.80
C ALA A 52 -14.65 -2.68 1.47
N THR A 53 -13.90 -2.88 2.56
CA THR A 53 -13.10 -1.81 3.19
C THR A 53 -11.77 -1.56 2.46
N THR A 54 -11.24 -2.56 1.76
CA THR A 54 -10.00 -2.47 0.98
C THR A 54 -10.34 -2.39 -0.51
N THR A 55 -9.67 -1.51 -1.26
CA THR A 55 -9.89 -1.35 -2.70
C THR A 55 -8.61 -0.92 -3.43
N CYS A 56 -8.72 -0.52 -4.69
CA CYS A 56 -7.65 -0.03 -5.55
C CYS A 56 -7.84 1.45 -5.90
N LEU A 57 -6.75 2.16 -6.18
CA LEU A 57 -6.78 3.56 -6.63
C LEU A 57 -7.66 3.75 -7.88
N SER A 58 -7.59 2.84 -8.85
CA SER A 58 -8.42 2.91 -10.07
C SER A 58 -9.92 2.83 -9.79
N LYS A 59 -10.35 2.14 -8.71
CA LYS A 59 -11.76 2.02 -8.31
C LYS A 59 -12.27 3.28 -7.63
N LEU A 60 -11.37 4.07 -7.06
CA LEU A 60 -11.67 5.39 -6.51
C LEU A 60 -11.59 6.50 -7.58
N GLY A 61 -11.27 6.16 -8.83
CA GLY A 61 -11.20 7.10 -9.95
C GLY A 61 -9.81 7.70 -10.21
N TYR A 62 -8.78 7.27 -9.48
CA TYR A 62 -7.40 7.73 -9.73
C TYR A 62 -6.76 6.94 -10.88
N ASN A 63 -6.30 7.64 -11.90
CA ASN A 63 -5.52 7.07 -12.99
C ASN A 63 -4.02 7.29 -12.73
N VAL A 64 -3.35 6.27 -12.19
CA VAL A 64 -1.92 6.33 -11.83
C VAL A 64 -1.23 5.11 -12.41
N GLU A 65 -0.12 5.33 -13.12
CA GLU A 65 0.73 4.25 -13.61
C GLU A 65 1.68 3.76 -12.51
N LYS A 66 2.00 2.47 -12.55
CA LYS A 66 2.93 1.85 -11.59
C LYS A 66 4.28 2.58 -11.55
N GLN A 67 4.79 2.98 -12.71
CA GLN A 67 6.08 3.66 -12.87
C GLN A 67 6.10 4.98 -12.11
N GLN A 68 4.99 5.73 -12.12
CA GLN A 68 4.87 6.99 -11.40
C GLN A 68 4.97 6.78 -9.89
N ILE A 69 4.30 5.75 -9.35
CA ILE A 69 4.40 5.40 -7.92
C ILE A 69 5.82 4.98 -7.55
N VAL A 70 6.47 4.15 -8.38
CA VAL A 70 7.85 3.71 -8.13
C VAL A 70 8.81 4.91 -8.08
N GLN A 71 8.68 5.84 -9.03
CA GLN A 71 9.54 7.03 -9.06
C GLN A 71 9.33 7.89 -7.79
N LEU A 72 8.08 8.14 -7.40
CA LEU A 72 7.76 8.88 -6.18
C LEU A 72 8.32 8.22 -4.92
N LEU A 73 8.29 6.88 -4.83
CA LEU A 73 8.89 6.17 -3.70
C LEU A 73 10.41 6.37 -3.66
N ILE A 74 11.08 6.30 -4.83
CA ILE A 74 12.53 6.52 -4.95
C ILE A 74 12.90 7.94 -4.50
N ASP A 75 12.19 8.93 -5.03
CA ASP A 75 12.48 10.34 -4.74
C ASP A 75 12.30 10.67 -3.25
N ASN A 76 11.34 10.01 -2.57
CA ASN A 76 11.11 10.21 -1.14
C ASN A 76 12.08 9.44 -0.22
N MET A 77 12.82 8.42 -0.71
CA MET A 77 13.71 7.62 0.14
C MET A 77 14.79 8.47 0.82
N THR A 78 15.32 9.47 0.12
CA THR A 78 16.36 10.34 0.67
C THR A 78 15.82 11.19 1.82
N HIS A 79 14.61 11.73 1.68
CA HIS A 79 14.00 12.60 2.68
C HIS A 79 13.46 11.83 3.90
N LEU A 80 12.95 10.62 3.72
CA LEU A 80 12.28 9.87 4.78
C LEU A 80 13.21 8.95 5.57
N ILE A 81 14.16 8.30 4.90
CA ILE A 81 15.02 7.28 5.51
C ILE A 81 16.52 7.52 5.26
N GLY A 82 16.89 8.65 4.67
CA GLY A 82 18.29 9.04 4.46
C GLY A 82 19.05 8.11 3.52
N ARG A 83 18.37 7.49 2.54
CA ARG A 83 18.98 6.58 1.56
C ARG A 83 18.85 7.12 0.14
N THR A 84 19.92 6.96 -0.64
CA THR A 84 19.99 7.29 -2.08
C THR A 84 20.05 6.01 -2.89
N VAL A 85 19.38 5.97 -4.03
CA VAL A 85 19.58 4.91 -5.03
C VAL A 85 20.91 5.19 -5.73
N GLN A 86 21.79 4.18 -5.78
CA GLN A 86 23.05 4.24 -6.50
C GLN A 86 22.84 3.98 -8.00
#